data_AF-A0AAD1SQR6-F1
#
_entry.id   AF-A0AAD1SQR6-F1
#
_cell.length_a   1.000
_cell.length_b   1.000
_cell.length_c   1.000
_cell.angle_alpha   90.00
_cell.angle_beta   90.00
_cell.angle_gamma   90.00
#
_symmetry.space_group_name_H-M   'P 1'
#
loop_
_entity.id
_entity.type
_entity.pdbx_description
1 polymer ?
#
loop_
_entity_poly.entity_id
_entity_poly.type
_entity_poly.pdbx_seq_one_letter_code
_entity_poly.pdbx_strand_id
1 'polypeptide(L)'
;MALSRNIDTIRSDRKSFMGTWSVDEDNNNSNEPAPPLMDQRKDIRSLIHQLGKLMEREVQIWWDIATLDFYVNNNIVPRGLRLFERSTYKRHDPTLLKKWDQLLDKGSLLLMVFLINEKKKDLTQLDQEITELKIAIRPLVENGEYVELLDTIERRVKDIEMNIRENKRKKILRDQADYKTQTQRNWKKDQTSKYQSPQ
;
A
#
# COMPACT_ATOMS: atom_id res chain seq x y z
N MET A 1 -4.12 26.60 3.88
CA MET A 1 -4.40 25.85 5.13
C MET A 1 -5.31 24.65 4.84
N ALA A 2 -4.79 23.50 4.40
CA ALA A 2 -5.61 22.27 4.27
C ALA A 2 -4.82 20.95 4.08
N LEU A 3 -3.54 20.84 4.48
CA LEU A 3 -2.77 19.60 4.29
C LEU A 3 -2.74 18.66 5.50
N SER A 4 -3.47 18.98 6.58
CA SER A 4 -3.42 18.22 7.84
C SER A 4 -4.70 17.44 8.17
N ARG A 5 -5.72 17.42 7.30
CA ARG A 5 -7.03 16.84 7.64
C ARG A 5 -7.32 15.45 7.08
N ASN A 6 -6.47 14.90 6.19
CA ASN A 6 -6.82 13.64 5.51
C ASN A 6 -6.06 12.41 6.02
N ILE A 7 -4.88 12.58 6.62
CA ILE A 7 -4.11 11.42 7.13
C ILE A 7 -4.66 10.96 8.50
N ASP A 8 -5.14 11.89 9.32
CA ASP A 8 -5.69 11.56 10.65
C ASP A 8 -7.11 10.98 10.59
N THR A 9 -7.93 11.37 9.58
CA THR A 9 -9.24 10.74 9.35
C THR A 9 -9.08 9.27 8.93
N ILE A 10 -8.11 8.96 8.07
CA ILE A 10 -7.86 7.58 7.62
C ILE A 10 -7.16 6.75 8.73
N ARG A 11 -6.47 7.40 9.67
CA ARG A 11 -5.98 6.76 10.92
C ARG A 11 -7.10 6.42 11.90
N SER A 12 -8.22 7.16 11.85
CA SER A 12 -9.39 6.97 12.73
C SER A 12 -10.13 5.67 12.41
N ASP A 13 -10.24 5.31 11.13
CA ASP A 13 -10.89 4.05 10.71
C ASP A 13 -10.12 2.82 11.18
N ARG A 14 -8.79 2.91 11.27
CA ARG A 14 -7.95 1.84 11.83
C ARG A 14 -8.06 1.72 13.37
N LYS A 15 -8.38 2.82 14.07
CA LYS A 15 -8.57 2.82 15.54
C LYS A 15 -9.95 2.32 15.97
N SER A 16 -10.99 2.55 15.17
CA SER A 16 -12.32 1.94 15.41
C SER A 16 -12.29 0.41 15.28
N PHE A 17 -11.35 -0.12 14.49
CA PHE A 17 -11.21 -1.55 14.22
C PHE A 17 -10.28 -2.29 15.20
N MET A 18 -9.36 -1.57 15.87
CA MET A 18 -8.57 -2.06 17.01
C MET A 18 -9.30 -1.87 18.34
N GLY A 19 -10.62 -2.10 18.34
CA GLY A 19 -11.44 -2.13 19.54
C GLY A 19 -10.73 -2.97 20.59
N THR A 20 -10.40 -2.30 21.69
CA THR A 20 -9.78 -2.84 22.89
C THR A 20 -10.29 -4.24 23.19
N TRP A 21 -9.37 -5.20 23.30
CA TRP A 21 -9.61 -6.44 24.03
C TRP A 21 -9.89 -6.07 25.49
N SER A 22 -11.13 -5.67 25.76
CA SER A 22 -11.62 -5.47 27.11
C SER A 22 -12.15 -6.81 27.56
N VAL A 23 -11.43 -7.39 28.51
CA VAL A 23 -11.77 -8.62 29.20
C VAL A 23 -12.99 -8.32 30.07
N ASP A 24 -14.15 -8.79 29.66
CA ASP A 24 -15.24 -9.06 30.59
C ASP A 24 -15.22 -10.56 30.83
N GLU A 25 -14.80 -10.92 32.05
CA GLU A 25 -14.85 -12.27 32.59
C GLU A 25 -16.30 -12.70 32.71
N ASP A 26 -16.72 -13.72 31.97
CA ASP A 26 -17.83 -14.56 32.41
C ASP A 26 -17.50 -16.03 32.19
N ASN A 27 -17.33 -16.67 33.34
CA ASN A 27 -17.00 -18.05 33.59
C ASN A 27 -18.19 -18.96 33.23
N ASN A 28 -18.02 -19.91 32.30
CA ASN A 28 -18.74 -21.17 32.47
C ASN A 28 -18.09 -22.39 31.82
N ASN A 29 -18.10 -23.45 32.62
CA ASN A 29 -17.48 -24.74 32.49
C ASN A 29 -18.40 -25.73 31.73
N SER A 30 -17.86 -26.42 30.73
CA SER A 30 -18.48 -27.65 30.23
C SER A 30 -17.42 -28.61 29.68
N ASN A 31 -17.24 -29.71 30.41
CA ASN A 31 -16.45 -30.88 30.06
C ASN A 31 -17.01 -31.55 28.78
N GLU A 32 -16.22 -31.60 27.72
CA GLU A 32 -16.40 -32.48 26.56
C GLU A 32 -15.11 -33.29 26.32
N PRO A 33 -15.17 -34.56 25.88
CA PRO A 33 -13.98 -35.39 25.78
C PRO A 33 -13.09 -34.94 24.62
N ALA A 34 -11.81 -34.69 24.91
CA ALA A 34 -10.83 -34.18 23.96
C ALA A 34 -10.62 -35.11 22.75
N PRO A 35 -10.70 -34.60 21.50
CA PRO A 35 -10.34 -35.34 20.30
C PRO A 35 -8.82 -35.65 20.23
N PRO A 36 -8.39 -36.56 19.34
CA PRO A 36 -7.00 -37.02 19.26
C PRO A 36 -6.01 -35.87 19.01
N LEU A 37 -5.01 -35.76 19.89
CA LEU A 37 -4.12 -34.61 20.10
C LEU A 37 -3.02 -34.38 19.04
N MET A 38 -3.17 -34.89 17.81
CA MET A 38 -2.19 -34.70 16.74
C MET A 38 -2.79 -34.00 15.51
N ASP A 39 -2.14 -32.89 15.16
CA ASP A 39 -2.24 -32.05 13.94
C ASP A 39 -3.10 -30.76 13.98
N GLN A 40 -3.87 -30.48 15.03
CA GLN A 40 -4.58 -29.19 15.15
C GLN A 40 -3.64 -27.98 15.43
N ARG A 41 -2.55 -28.19 16.20
CA ARG A 41 -1.58 -27.11 16.52
C ARG A 41 -0.78 -26.64 15.30
N LYS A 42 -0.54 -27.54 14.34
CA LYS A 42 0.20 -27.24 13.10
C LYS A 42 -0.65 -26.40 12.16
N ASP A 43 -1.94 -26.73 12.11
CA ASP A 43 -2.96 -25.99 11.36
C ASP A 43 -3.11 -24.55 11.89
N ILE A 44 -3.22 -24.36 13.21
CA ILE A 44 -3.40 -23.02 13.81
C ILE A 44 -2.19 -22.10 13.58
N ARG A 45 -0.97 -22.61 13.74
CA ARG A 45 0.24 -21.81 13.43
C ARG A 45 0.29 -21.41 11.96
N SER A 46 -0.19 -22.28 11.06
CA SER A 46 -0.34 -21.98 9.64
C SER A 46 -1.36 -20.86 9.41
N LEU A 47 -2.53 -20.93 10.05
CA LEU A 47 -3.57 -19.89 9.98
C LEU A 47 -3.06 -18.53 10.48
N ILE A 48 -2.36 -18.51 11.61
CA ILE A 48 -1.76 -17.29 12.16
C ILE A 48 -0.68 -16.73 11.21
N HIS A 49 0.14 -17.59 10.62
CA HIS A 49 1.12 -17.16 9.62
C HIS A 49 0.46 -16.60 8.35
N GLN A 50 -0.63 -17.22 7.90
CA GLN A 50 -1.44 -16.75 6.78
C GLN A 50 -2.06 -15.38 7.08
N LEU A 51 -2.64 -15.20 8.27
CA LEU A 51 -3.15 -13.92 8.73
C LEU A 51 -2.05 -12.83 8.64
N GLY A 52 -0.84 -13.14 9.11
CA GLY A 52 0.29 -12.23 8.99
C GLY A 52 0.62 -11.85 7.55
N LYS A 53 0.61 -12.79 6.61
CA LYS A 53 0.84 -12.49 5.18
C LYS A 53 -0.26 -11.61 4.58
N LEU A 54 -1.51 -11.85 4.96
CA LEU A 54 -2.64 -11.05 4.46
C LEU A 54 -2.56 -9.62 5.01
N MET A 55 -2.27 -9.44 6.30
CA MET A 55 -2.08 -8.11 6.90
C MET A 55 -0.90 -7.35 6.27
N GLU A 56 0.20 -8.03 5.95
CA GLU A 56 1.32 -7.40 5.23
C GLU A 56 0.90 -6.92 3.83
N ARG A 57 0.14 -7.75 3.11
CA ARG A 57 -0.37 -7.41 1.78
C ARG A 57 -1.38 -6.26 1.83
N GLU A 58 -2.26 -6.25 2.81
CA GLU A 58 -3.24 -5.19 3.09
C GLU A 58 -2.51 -3.84 3.24
N VAL A 59 -1.50 -3.77 4.11
CA VAL A 59 -0.68 -2.57 4.32
C VAL A 59 -0.01 -2.11 3.02
N GLN A 60 0.53 -3.03 2.23
CA GLN A 60 1.16 -2.68 0.95
C GLN A 60 0.16 -2.05 -0.03
N ILE A 61 -1.00 -2.67 -0.20
CA ILE A 61 -2.05 -2.20 -1.12
C ILE A 61 -2.59 -0.84 -0.65
N TRP A 62 -2.81 -0.67 0.65
CA TRP A 62 -3.26 0.59 1.21
C TRP A 62 -2.28 1.73 0.93
N TRP A 63 -0.98 1.51 1.15
CA TRP A 63 0.04 2.54 0.86
C TRP A 63 0.21 2.79 -0.64
N ASP A 64 -0.02 1.80 -1.49
CA ASP A 64 -0.08 1.99 -2.93
C ASP A 64 -1.24 2.93 -3.31
N ILE A 65 -2.45 2.65 -2.83
CA ILE A 65 -3.63 3.49 -3.05
C ILE A 65 -3.37 4.91 -2.58
N ALA A 66 -2.94 5.08 -1.31
CA ALA A 66 -2.69 6.39 -0.73
C ALA A 66 -1.65 7.20 -1.51
N THR A 67 -0.61 6.53 -2.02
CA THR A 67 0.43 7.17 -2.83
C THR A 67 -0.08 7.57 -4.22
N LEU A 68 -0.87 6.70 -4.87
CA LEU A 68 -1.46 7.00 -6.17
C LEU A 68 -2.48 8.13 -6.07
N ASP A 69 -3.34 8.11 -5.04
CA ASP A 69 -4.31 9.17 -4.77
C ASP A 69 -3.60 10.50 -4.55
N PHE A 70 -2.49 10.50 -3.82
CA PHE A 70 -1.66 11.70 -3.68
C PHE A 70 -1.20 12.25 -5.03
N TYR A 71 -0.69 11.40 -5.92
CA TYR A 71 -0.22 11.82 -7.25
C TYR A 71 -1.34 12.37 -8.12
N VAL A 72 -2.49 11.68 -8.16
CA VAL A 72 -3.67 12.12 -8.92
C VAL A 72 -4.16 13.48 -8.41
N ASN A 73 -4.32 13.64 -7.10
CA ASN A 73 -4.83 14.88 -6.49
C ASN A 73 -3.89 16.08 -6.70
N ASN A 74 -2.60 15.85 -6.92
CA ASN A 74 -1.62 16.90 -7.17
C ASN A 74 -1.26 17.07 -8.66
N ASN A 75 -1.90 16.33 -9.57
CA ASN A 75 -1.55 16.29 -11.00
C ASN A 75 -0.05 15.99 -11.25
N ILE A 76 0.51 15.07 -10.48
CA ILE A 76 1.91 14.67 -10.54
C ILE A 76 2.01 13.30 -11.20
N VAL A 77 2.82 13.16 -12.25
CA VAL A 77 3.20 11.87 -12.83
C VAL A 77 4.54 11.43 -12.23
N PRO A 78 4.56 10.34 -11.43
CA PRO A 78 5.79 9.90 -10.78
C PRO A 78 6.82 9.45 -11.80
N ARG A 79 8.12 9.57 -11.48
CA ARG A 79 9.25 9.33 -12.41
C ARG A 79 9.11 8.03 -13.22
N GLY A 80 8.69 6.95 -12.57
CA GLY A 80 8.55 5.62 -13.18
C GLY A 80 7.36 5.46 -14.12
N LEU A 81 6.37 6.37 -14.10
CA LEU A 81 5.16 6.33 -14.95
C LEU A 81 5.15 7.46 -15.99
N ARG A 82 6.22 8.26 -16.08
CA ARG A 82 6.33 9.30 -17.11
C ARG A 82 6.57 8.64 -18.45
N LEU A 83 5.67 8.88 -19.39
CA LEU A 83 5.81 8.43 -20.77
C LEU A 83 6.65 9.46 -21.55
N PHE A 84 7.64 8.99 -22.33
CA PHE A 84 8.56 9.84 -23.09
C PHE A 84 8.50 9.60 -24.61
N GLU A 85 7.43 8.96 -25.08
CA GLU A 85 7.29 8.67 -26.50
C GLU A 85 7.12 9.98 -27.27
N ARG A 86 8.05 10.26 -28.20
CA ARG A 86 7.98 11.47 -29.02
C ARG A 86 7.15 11.16 -30.25
N SER A 87 6.20 12.04 -30.56
CA SER A 87 5.47 11.93 -31.82
C SER A 87 6.45 11.89 -33.01
N THR A 88 6.25 10.94 -33.92
CA THR A 88 6.92 10.93 -35.23
C THR A 88 6.39 12.04 -36.14
N TYR A 89 5.21 12.57 -35.83
CA TYR A 89 4.54 13.62 -36.58
C TYR A 89 5.01 15.01 -36.12
N LYS A 90 5.50 15.83 -37.06
CA LYS A 90 5.90 17.25 -36.85
C LYS A 90 6.74 17.48 -35.59
N ARG A 91 7.87 16.76 -35.49
CA ARG A 91 8.84 16.79 -34.36
C ARG A 91 9.39 18.17 -33.98
N HIS A 92 9.26 19.17 -34.84
CA HIS A 92 9.80 20.51 -34.62
C HIS A 92 8.74 21.56 -34.23
N ASP A 93 7.45 21.18 -34.18
CA ASP A 93 6.40 22.09 -33.71
C ASP A 93 6.32 22.05 -32.17
N PRO A 94 6.77 23.10 -31.47
CA PRO A 94 6.75 23.14 -30.01
C PRO A 94 5.33 23.11 -29.44
N THR A 95 4.34 23.60 -30.19
CA THR A 95 2.94 23.61 -29.77
C THR A 95 2.36 22.21 -29.78
N LEU A 96 2.66 21.44 -30.83
CA LEU A 96 2.25 20.04 -30.92
C LEU A 96 2.93 19.20 -29.83
N LEU A 97 4.24 19.36 -29.64
CA LEU A 97 4.97 18.64 -28.59
C LEU A 97 4.37 18.89 -27.21
N LYS A 98 4.04 20.14 -26.89
CA LYS A 98 3.38 20.49 -25.62
C LYS A 98 2.01 19.82 -25.47
N LYS A 99 1.20 19.78 -26.52
CA LYS A 99 -0.12 19.11 -26.49
C LYS A 99 0.02 17.59 -26.36
N TRP A 100 0.98 17.01 -27.06
CA TRP A 100 1.30 15.59 -27.00
C TRP A 100 1.68 15.16 -25.58
N ASP A 101 2.59 15.93 -25.00
CA ASP A 101 3.04 15.82 -23.63
C ASP A 101 1.87 15.89 -22.62
N GLN A 102 0.96 16.85 -22.77
CA GLN A 102 -0.23 16.98 -21.93
C GLN A 102 -1.16 15.75 -22.06
N LEU A 103 -1.28 15.19 -23.26
CA LEU A 103 -2.09 14.00 -23.50
C LEU A 103 -1.48 12.77 -22.80
N LEU A 104 -0.16 12.61 -22.87
CA LEU A 104 0.56 11.54 -22.16
C LEU A 104 0.38 11.65 -20.65
N ASP A 105 0.55 12.85 -20.09
CA ASP A 105 0.37 13.07 -18.64
C ASP A 105 -1.07 12.75 -18.21
N LYS A 106 -2.07 13.18 -18.99
CA LYS A 106 -3.48 12.85 -18.75
C LYS A 106 -3.72 11.34 -18.80
N GLY A 107 -3.12 10.65 -19.76
CA GLY A 107 -3.19 9.19 -19.86
C GLY A 107 -2.60 8.49 -18.63
N SER A 108 -1.42 8.92 -18.19
CA SER A 108 -0.79 8.38 -16.97
C SER A 108 -1.64 8.63 -15.71
N LEU A 109 -2.27 9.81 -15.58
CA LEU A 109 -3.17 10.11 -14.47
C LEU A 109 -4.43 9.21 -14.49
N LEU A 110 -5.05 9.02 -15.66
CA LEU A 110 -6.19 8.13 -15.81
C LEU A 110 -5.82 6.67 -15.49
N LEU A 111 -4.64 6.22 -15.90
CA LEU A 111 -4.13 4.90 -15.53
C LEU A 111 -3.99 4.75 -14.01
N MET A 112 -3.48 5.77 -13.31
CA MET A 112 -3.40 5.74 -11.85
C MET A 112 -4.78 5.63 -11.20
N VAL A 113 -5.78 6.39 -11.68
CA VAL A 113 -7.17 6.28 -11.20
C VAL A 113 -7.74 4.88 -11.41
N PHE A 114 -7.50 4.29 -12.58
CA PHE A 114 -7.89 2.91 -12.85
C PHE A 114 -7.25 1.93 -11.87
N LEU A 115 -5.94 2.03 -11.64
CA LEU A 115 -5.21 1.18 -10.70
C LEU A 115 -5.68 1.35 -9.25
N ILE A 116 -6.04 2.56 -8.83
CA ILE A 116 -6.64 2.82 -7.51
C ILE A 116 -7.94 2.03 -7.37
N ASN A 117 -8.81 2.05 -8.38
CA ASN A 117 -10.10 1.37 -8.32
C ASN A 117 -9.94 -0.14 -8.24
N GLU A 118 -9.05 -0.73 -9.05
CA GLU A 118 -8.77 -2.17 -8.97
C GLU A 118 -8.18 -2.56 -7.61
N LYS A 119 -7.20 -1.79 -7.11
CA LYS A 119 -6.61 -2.03 -5.78
C LYS A 119 -7.60 -1.89 -4.63
N LYS A 120 -8.61 -1.01 -4.74
CA LYS A 120 -9.67 -0.89 -3.74
C LYS A 120 -10.54 -2.15 -3.69
N LYS A 121 -10.82 -2.78 -4.84
CA LYS A 121 -11.53 -4.07 -4.88
C LYS A 121 -10.72 -5.17 -4.19
N ASP A 122 -9.42 -5.25 -4.52
CA ASP A 122 -8.50 -6.20 -3.87
C ASP A 122 -8.46 -6.00 -2.36
N LEU A 123 -8.45 -4.75 -1.89
CA LEU A 123 -8.44 -4.42 -0.47
C LEU A 123 -9.73 -4.89 0.22
N THR A 124 -10.90 -4.66 -0.38
CA THR A 124 -12.18 -5.14 0.16
C THR A 124 -12.22 -6.66 0.28
N GLN A 125 -11.67 -7.38 -0.70
CA GLN A 125 -11.57 -8.84 -0.62
C GLN A 125 -10.62 -9.27 0.51
N LEU A 126 -9.46 -8.64 0.63
CA LEU A 126 -8.50 -8.94 1.71
C LEU A 126 -9.08 -8.65 3.09
N ASP A 127 -9.85 -7.59 3.25
CA ASP A 127 -10.50 -7.25 4.53
C ASP A 127 -11.47 -8.35 4.96
N GLN A 128 -12.20 -8.95 4.01
CA GLN A 128 -13.08 -10.10 4.27
C GLN A 128 -12.26 -11.32 4.70
N GLU A 129 -11.23 -11.70 3.94
CA GLU A 129 -10.35 -12.84 4.24
C GLU A 129 -9.66 -12.69 5.62
N ILE A 130 -9.18 -11.50 5.95
CA ILE A 130 -8.57 -11.19 7.25
C ILE A 130 -9.60 -11.30 8.37
N THR A 131 -10.82 -10.82 8.16
CA THR A 131 -11.89 -10.87 9.15
C THR A 131 -12.31 -12.31 9.44
N GLU A 132 -12.50 -13.12 8.40
CA GLU A 132 -12.82 -14.55 8.52
C GLU A 132 -11.73 -15.31 9.29
N LEU A 133 -10.45 -15.09 8.97
CA LEU A 133 -9.34 -15.72 9.69
C LEU A 133 -9.24 -15.25 11.14
N LYS A 134 -9.49 -13.97 11.43
CA LYS A 134 -9.53 -13.47 12.80
C LYS A 134 -10.63 -14.12 13.62
N ILE A 135 -11.82 -14.30 13.04
CA ILE A 135 -12.94 -15.01 13.70
C ILE A 135 -12.54 -16.46 13.99
N ALA A 136 -11.93 -17.15 13.02
CA ALA A 136 -11.49 -18.54 13.18
C ALA A 136 -10.39 -18.71 14.26
N ILE A 137 -9.49 -17.74 14.37
CA ILE A 137 -8.37 -17.79 15.32
C ILE A 137 -8.77 -17.31 16.72
N ARG A 138 -9.78 -16.43 16.85
CA ARG A 138 -10.23 -15.82 18.11
C ARG A 138 -10.37 -16.78 19.31
N PRO A 139 -11.15 -17.89 19.24
CA PRO A 139 -11.35 -18.78 20.38
C PRO A 139 -10.05 -19.46 20.86
N LEU A 140 -9.03 -19.50 20.01
CA LEU A 140 -7.74 -20.12 20.30
C LEU A 140 -6.77 -19.14 20.96
N VAL A 141 -6.96 -17.84 20.71
CA VAL A 141 -6.18 -16.75 21.33
C VAL A 141 -6.68 -16.47 22.74
N GLU A 142 -7.98 -16.59 22.96
CA GLU A 142 -8.60 -16.48 24.29
C GLU A 142 -8.03 -17.51 25.28
N ASN A 143 -7.51 -18.64 24.78
CA ASN A 143 -6.79 -19.65 25.57
C ASN A 143 -5.32 -19.30 25.89
N GLY A 144 -4.83 -18.12 25.47
CA GLY A 144 -3.51 -17.59 25.80
C GLY A 144 -2.31 -18.21 25.06
N GLU A 145 -2.46 -19.40 24.43
CA GLU A 145 -1.34 -20.14 23.83
C GLU A 145 -0.64 -19.44 22.65
N TYR A 146 -1.27 -18.44 22.04
CA TYR A 146 -0.81 -17.83 20.78
C TYR A 146 -0.68 -16.31 20.79
N VAL A 147 -0.87 -15.67 21.95
CA VAL A 147 -0.82 -14.20 22.09
C VAL A 147 0.54 -13.64 21.64
N GLU A 148 1.64 -14.25 22.09
CA GLU A 148 3.00 -13.80 21.72
C GLU A 148 3.27 -13.89 20.20
N LEU A 149 2.69 -14.89 19.53
CA LEU A 149 2.86 -15.07 18.09
C LEU A 149 2.11 -13.99 17.31
N LEU A 150 0.90 -13.63 17.75
CA LEU A 150 0.13 -12.52 17.17
C LEU A 150 0.84 -11.18 17.40
N ASP A 151 1.31 -10.92 18.61
CA ASP A 151 2.09 -9.71 18.93
C ASP A 151 3.34 -9.59 18.07
N THR A 152 3.98 -10.72 17.76
CA THR A 152 5.15 -10.75 16.87
C THR A 152 4.77 -10.41 15.43
N ILE A 153 3.65 -10.92 14.94
CA ILE A 153 3.13 -10.58 13.61
C ILE A 153 2.75 -9.11 13.54
N GLU A 154 2.05 -8.58 14.53
CA GLU A 154 1.64 -7.18 14.54
C GLU A 154 2.84 -6.23 14.55
N ARG A 155 3.87 -6.53 15.34
CA ARG A 155 5.13 -5.77 15.33
C ARG A 155 5.77 -5.79 13.95
N ARG A 156 5.88 -6.97 13.33
CA ARG A 156 6.42 -7.12 11.97
C ARG A 156 5.63 -6.30 10.93
N VAL A 157 4.30 -6.34 10.99
CA VAL A 157 3.44 -5.55 10.10
C VAL A 157 3.65 -4.05 10.31
N LYS A 158 3.78 -3.58 11.56
CA LYS A 158 4.09 -2.19 11.88
C LYS A 158 5.46 -1.76 11.34
N ASP A 159 6.48 -2.60 11.44
CA ASP A 159 7.82 -2.30 10.91
C ASP A 159 7.81 -2.17 9.38
N ILE A 160 7.10 -3.08 8.70
CA ILE A 160 6.89 -3.03 7.26
C ILE A 160 6.16 -1.74 6.87
N GLU A 161 5.10 -1.38 7.59
CA GLU A 161 4.36 -0.14 7.37
C GLU A 161 5.25 1.10 7.47
N MET A 162 6.09 1.17 8.50
CA MET A 162 7.03 2.27 8.70
C MET A 162 8.02 2.39 7.54
N ASN A 163 8.59 1.27 7.10
CA ASN A 163 9.54 1.24 5.98
C ASN A 163 8.87 1.67 4.67
N ILE A 164 7.68 1.14 4.37
CA ILE A 164 6.90 1.53 3.19
C ILE A 164 6.62 3.03 3.23
N ARG A 165 6.08 3.54 4.33
CA ARG A 165 5.76 4.95 4.51
C ARG A 165 6.95 5.85 4.23
N GLU A 166 8.11 5.56 4.82
CA GLU A 166 9.30 6.38 4.65
C GLU A 166 9.80 6.36 3.20
N ASN A 167 9.77 5.20 2.55
CA ASN A 167 10.16 5.07 1.14
C ASN A 167 9.20 5.81 0.21
N LYS A 168 7.89 5.71 0.44
CA LYS A 168 6.87 6.44 -0.34
C LYS A 168 7.02 7.95 -0.13
N ARG A 169 7.25 8.41 1.11
CA ARG A 169 7.50 9.82 1.44
C ARG A 169 8.70 10.39 0.68
N LYS A 170 9.84 9.69 0.69
CA LYS A 170 11.05 10.10 -0.07
C LYS A 170 10.76 10.22 -1.57
N LYS A 171 10.04 9.24 -2.14
CA LYS A 171 9.65 9.26 -3.57
C LYS A 171 8.75 10.44 -3.89
N ILE A 172 7.72 10.69 -3.07
CA ILE A 172 6.80 11.81 -3.23
C ILE A 172 7.54 13.14 -3.19
N LEU A 173 8.39 13.36 -2.18
CA LEU A 173 9.13 14.62 -2.02
C LEU A 173 10.05 14.89 -3.22
N ARG A 174 10.74 13.86 -3.71
CA ARG A 174 11.57 13.95 -4.90
C ARG A 174 10.74 14.31 -6.14
N ASP A 175 9.63 13.62 -6.35
CA ASP A 175 8.79 13.83 -7.54
C ASP A 175 8.09 15.21 -7.49
N GLN A 176 7.74 15.71 -6.30
CA GLN A 176 7.27 17.09 -6.10
C GLN A 176 8.34 18.13 -6.43
N ALA A 177 9.59 17.92 -5.99
CA ALA A 177 10.70 18.85 -6.25
C ALA A 177 10.97 18.98 -7.77
N ASP A 178 10.91 17.89 -8.51
CA ASP A 178 11.02 17.90 -9.96
C ASP A 178 9.91 18.75 -10.62
N TYR A 179 8.67 18.71 -10.10
CA TYR A 179 7.52 19.45 -10.65
C TYR A 179 7.66 20.95 -10.38
N LYS A 180 8.16 21.32 -9.19
CA LYS A 180 8.46 22.71 -8.84
C LYS A 180 9.55 23.32 -9.72
N THR A 181 10.56 22.53 -10.09
CA THR A 181 11.71 22.99 -10.88
C THR A 181 11.51 22.84 -12.40
N GLN A 182 10.35 22.35 -12.86
CA GLN A 182 10.06 22.03 -14.28
C GLN A 182 11.09 21.08 -14.93
N THR A 183 11.84 20.32 -14.13
CA THR A 183 12.88 19.39 -14.61
C THR A 183 12.34 18.04 -15.06
N GLN A 184 11.04 17.82 -14.90
CA GLN A 184 10.28 16.60 -15.21
C GLN A 184 10.66 15.93 -16.54
N ARG A 185 10.85 16.72 -17.61
CA ARG A 185 11.16 16.25 -18.97
C ARG A 185 12.60 16.48 -19.43
N ASN A 186 13.45 17.11 -18.61
CA ASN A 186 14.85 17.37 -18.94
C ASN A 186 15.81 16.25 -18.49
N TRP A 187 15.33 15.25 -17.75
CA TRP A 187 16.16 14.23 -17.08
C TRP A 187 16.99 13.33 -18.01
N LYS A 188 16.68 13.24 -19.32
CA LYS A 188 17.51 12.48 -20.28
C LYS A 188 18.72 13.25 -20.82
N LYS A 189 18.82 14.57 -20.62
CA LYS A 189 20.04 15.29 -21.04
C LYS A 189 21.30 14.73 -20.36
N ASP A 190 21.15 14.22 -19.13
CA ASP A 190 22.25 13.66 -18.35
C ASP A 190 22.52 12.16 -18.61
N GLN A 191 21.58 11.42 -19.23
CA GLN A 191 21.79 10.00 -19.52
C GLN A 191 22.42 9.75 -20.89
N THR A 192 22.27 10.68 -21.85
CA THR A 192 22.96 10.60 -23.15
C THR A 192 24.45 10.97 -23.08
N SER A 193 24.91 11.58 -21.98
CA SER A 193 26.33 11.95 -21.82
C SER A 193 27.26 10.77 -21.51
N LYS A 194 26.73 9.58 -21.18
CA LYS A 194 27.56 8.40 -20.84
C LYS A 194 27.85 7.46 -22.00
N TYR A 195 27.32 7.74 -23.20
CA TYR A 195 27.49 6.92 -24.40
C TYR A 195 28.02 7.71 -25.60
N GLN A 196 28.84 8.73 -25.36
CA GLN A 196 29.69 9.29 -26.41
C GLN A 196 31.04 8.59 -26.32
N SER A 197 31.26 7.60 -27.20
CA SER A 197 32.58 7.00 -27.43
C SER A 197 33.56 8.09 -27.88
N PRO A 198 34.83 8.07 -27.45
CA PRO A 198 35.86 8.95 -27.99
C PRO A 198 36.04 8.69 -29.48
N GLN A 199 36.05 9.76 -30.29
CA GLN A 199 36.57 9.75 -31.65
C GLN A 199 38.10 9.81 -31.64
#